data_AF-S8E1M8-F1
#
_entry.id   AF-S8E1M8-F1
#
_cell.length_a   1.000
_cell.length_b   1.000
_cell.length_c   1.000
_cell.angle_alpha   90.00
_cell.angle_beta   90.00
_cell.angle_gamma   90.00
#
_symmetry.space_group_name_H-M   'P 1'
#
loop_
_entity.id
_entity.type
_entity.pdbx_description
1 polymer ?
#
loop_
_entity_poly.entity_id
_entity_poly.type
_entity_poly.pdbx_seq_one_letter_code
_entity_poly.pdbx_strand_id
1 'polypeptide(L)'
;WLRRYLTMGSERPTWAFLVDVLINRATLTAHGKVPTNAQVNTYIQSWRPSTSYTSDLPRYIKRMLKAGTKNNVSFAAIKLDNELKLQLPIWYHLNATAHLRRLDNTKASVCLPKHHGVDTVRDLVKAVHEQMNPTTGRNKPHSLNNKCKCEVCETIRRNGCQHPETCRAAARRILDRLSKKWQPLTEPQQDGLTLTHHRAEKNIAARENKKEALTLDPTVTCRGGITEAFRAFV
;
A
#
# COMPACT_ATOMS: atom_id res chain seq x y z
N TRP A 1 -9.19 -5.80 20.80
CA TRP A 1 -7.84 -6.17 20.33
C TRP A 1 -7.72 -6.05 18.82
N LEU A 2 -8.44 -6.84 18.03
CA LEU A 2 -8.35 -6.77 16.55
C LEU A 2 -8.59 -5.36 15.97
N ARG A 3 -9.65 -4.65 16.38
CA ARG A 3 -9.91 -3.27 15.93
C ARG A 3 -8.70 -2.33 16.15
N ARG A 4 -8.06 -2.41 17.31
CA ARG A 4 -6.87 -1.60 17.64
C ARG A 4 -5.62 -2.05 16.87
N TYR A 5 -5.51 -3.34 16.54
CA TYR A 5 -4.43 -3.86 15.70
C TYR A 5 -4.52 -3.35 14.26
N LEU A 6 -5.74 -3.17 13.74
CA LEU A 6 -6.01 -2.65 12.40
C LEU A 6 -5.85 -1.13 12.30
N THR A 7 -5.62 -0.43 13.42
CA THR A 7 -5.28 0.99 13.40
C THR A 7 -3.88 1.19 12.82
N MET A 8 -3.80 1.82 11.66
CA MET A 8 -2.57 2.24 10.95
C MET A 8 -2.35 3.75 11.13
N GLY A 9 -1.10 4.21 10.98
CA GLY A 9 -0.74 5.63 11.09
C GLY A 9 -0.30 6.06 12.50
N SER A 10 -0.45 7.34 12.82
CA SER A 10 -0.01 7.94 14.11
C SER A 10 -0.68 7.31 15.33
N GLU A 11 -1.94 6.90 15.18
CA GLU A 11 -2.74 6.30 16.25
C GLU A 11 -2.47 4.80 16.45
N ARG A 12 -1.51 4.22 15.71
CA ARG A 12 -1.19 2.80 15.79
C ARG A 12 -0.54 2.50 17.16
N PRO A 13 -1.13 1.61 17.98
CA PRO A 13 -0.60 1.35 19.31
C PRO A 13 0.76 0.62 19.23
N THR A 14 1.70 0.96 20.12
CA THR A 14 3.06 0.42 20.12
C THR A 14 3.13 -1.10 20.12
N TRP A 15 2.24 -1.78 20.85
CA TRP A 15 2.20 -3.24 20.90
C TRP A 15 1.84 -3.88 19.55
N ALA A 16 1.16 -3.17 18.65
CA ALA A 16 0.80 -3.70 17.33
C ALA A 16 2.05 -3.94 16.47
N PHE A 17 3.09 -3.10 16.59
CA PHE A 17 4.36 -3.31 15.91
C PHE A 17 5.06 -4.59 16.37
N LEU A 18 5.02 -4.90 17.68
CA LEU A 18 5.52 -6.17 18.20
C LEU A 18 4.72 -7.36 17.63
N VAL A 19 3.39 -7.20 17.56
CA VAL A 19 2.52 -8.23 17.00
C VAL A 19 2.78 -8.45 15.51
N ASP A 20 3.06 -7.40 14.74
CA ASP A 20 3.49 -7.52 13.33
C ASP A 20 4.75 -8.38 13.23
N VAL A 21 5.79 -8.11 14.03
CA VAL A 21 7.03 -8.91 14.05
C VAL A 21 6.76 -10.39 14.34
N LEU A 22 5.90 -10.69 15.30
CA LEU A 22 5.52 -12.06 15.65
C LEU A 22 4.76 -12.74 14.50
N ILE A 23 3.78 -12.05 13.91
CA ILE A 23 2.98 -12.53 12.77
C ILE A 23 3.86 -12.80 11.56
N ASN A 24 4.77 -11.88 11.25
CA ASN A 24 5.71 -11.90 10.14
C ASN A 24 6.63 -13.14 10.18
N ARG A 25 7.11 -13.49 11.38
CA ARG A 25 7.89 -14.72 11.61
C ARG A 25 7.11 -16.00 11.35
N ALA A 26 5.79 -15.97 11.55
CA ALA A 26 4.92 -17.13 11.37
C ALA A 26 4.34 -17.25 9.95
N THR A 27 4.88 -16.54 8.95
CA THR A 27 4.37 -16.56 7.57
C THR A 27 4.37 -17.97 6.98
N LEU A 28 3.26 -18.37 6.35
CA LEU A 28 3.13 -19.69 5.74
C LEU A 28 4.03 -19.84 4.51
N THR A 29 4.76 -20.96 4.43
CA THR A 29 5.60 -21.34 3.28
C THR A 29 4.80 -21.47 1.97
N ALA A 30 3.49 -21.75 2.05
CA ALA A 30 2.59 -21.82 0.91
C ALA A 30 2.49 -20.51 0.10
N HIS A 31 2.84 -19.37 0.70
CA HIS A 31 2.90 -18.07 0.02
C HIS A 31 4.29 -17.72 -0.51
N GLY A 32 5.21 -18.68 -0.52
CA GLY A 32 6.62 -18.46 -0.83
C GLY A 32 7.40 -17.89 0.36
N LYS A 33 8.71 -17.72 0.19
CA LYS A 33 9.57 -17.07 1.19
C LYS A 33 9.39 -15.55 1.09
N VAL A 34 8.30 -15.05 1.67
CA VAL A 34 8.02 -13.62 1.75
C VAL A 34 9.18 -12.93 2.49
N PRO A 35 9.93 -12.01 1.87
CA PRO A 35 11.03 -11.32 2.53
C PRO A 35 10.55 -10.48 3.71
N THR A 36 11.27 -10.48 4.82
CA THR A 36 10.88 -9.76 6.05
C THR A 36 10.66 -8.27 5.81
N ASN A 37 11.47 -7.64 4.94
CA ASN A 37 11.33 -6.23 4.59
C ASN A 37 10.09 -5.92 3.73
N ALA A 38 9.51 -6.93 3.09
CA ALA A 38 8.27 -6.80 2.33
C ALA A 38 7.03 -7.07 3.19
N GLN A 39 7.18 -7.52 4.44
CA GLN A 39 6.07 -7.87 5.32
C GLN A 39 5.66 -6.65 6.16
N VAL A 40 4.49 -6.10 5.86
CA VAL A 40 3.92 -4.95 6.56
C VAL A 40 2.77 -5.39 7.46
N ASN A 41 1.69 -5.90 6.86
CA ASN A 41 0.52 -6.34 7.63
C ASN A 41 -0.34 -7.30 6.80
N THR A 42 -0.71 -8.43 7.39
CA THR A 42 -1.46 -9.49 6.68
C THR A 42 -2.84 -9.02 6.19
N TYR A 43 -3.49 -8.03 6.80
CA TYR A 43 -4.81 -7.57 6.35
C TYR A 43 -4.77 -6.62 5.15
N ILE A 44 -3.57 -6.12 4.79
CA ILE A 44 -3.33 -5.28 3.60
C ILE A 44 -2.32 -5.91 2.63
N GLN A 45 -2.10 -7.21 2.76
CA GLN A 45 -1.27 -8.01 1.86
C GLN A 45 -1.89 -9.40 1.65
N SER A 46 -1.41 -10.11 0.63
CA SER A 46 -1.96 -11.40 0.20
C SER A 46 -1.38 -12.62 0.93
N TRP A 47 -0.27 -12.45 1.66
CA TRP A 47 0.31 -13.52 2.46
C TRP A 47 -0.42 -13.69 3.80
N ARG A 48 -0.38 -14.92 4.35
CA ARG A 48 -1.04 -15.29 5.60
C ARG A 48 -0.07 -15.93 6.59
N PRO A 49 -0.19 -15.63 7.89
CA PRO A 49 0.54 -16.34 8.93
C PRO A 49 -0.11 -17.68 9.26
N SER A 50 0.68 -18.62 9.79
CA SER A 50 0.21 -19.88 10.32
C SER A 50 -0.50 -19.65 11.66
N THR A 51 -1.77 -20.03 11.74
CA THR A 51 -2.57 -20.00 12.98
C THR A 51 -2.85 -21.40 13.55
N SER A 52 -2.11 -22.41 13.05
CA SER A 52 -2.20 -23.79 13.52
C SER A 52 -1.81 -23.92 14.99
N TYR A 53 -2.11 -25.08 15.58
CA TYR A 53 -1.63 -25.40 16.93
C TYR A 53 -0.10 -25.37 17.00
N THR A 54 0.58 -25.89 15.96
CA THR A 54 2.05 -26.00 15.83
C THR A 54 2.79 -24.68 15.57
N SER A 55 2.08 -23.60 15.28
CA SER A 55 2.70 -22.28 15.06
C SER A 55 3.25 -21.70 16.37
N ASP A 56 4.39 -21.02 16.32
CA ASP A 56 4.99 -20.36 17.50
C ASP A 56 4.24 -19.08 17.93
N LEU A 57 3.14 -18.73 17.25
CA LEU A 57 2.35 -17.57 17.64
C LEU A 57 1.69 -17.76 19.02
N PRO A 58 1.78 -16.76 19.91
CA PRO A 58 1.04 -16.76 21.16
C PRO A 58 -0.46 -16.98 20.97
N ARG A 59 -1.09 -17.71 21.90
CA ARG A 59 -2.52 -18.09 21.84
C ARG A 59 -3.44 -16.88 21.63
N TYR A 60 -3.14 -15.74 22.23
CA TYR A 60 -3.96 -14.53 22.08
C TYR A 60 -3.87 -13.93 20.67
N ILE A 61 -2.71 -13.98 20.00
CA ILE A 61 -2.55 -13.53 18.60
C ILE A 61 -3.30 -14.48 17.67
N LYS A 62 -3.16 -15.80 17.88
CA LYS A 62 -3.93 -16.80 17.12
C LYS A 62 -5.44 -16.56 17.24
N ARG A 63 -5.94 -16.30 18.47
CA ARG A 63 -7.36 -15.96 18.70
C ARG A 63 -7.77 -14.69 17.97
N MET A 64 -6.93 -13.65 18.01
CA MET A 64 -7.18 -12.38 17.31
C MET A 64 -7.29 -12.58 15.79
N LEU A 65 -6.35 -13.31 15.18
CA LEU A 65 -6.34 -13.61 13.75
C LEU A 65 -7.55 -14.46 13.35
N LYS A 66 -7.85 -15.52 14.10
CA LYS A 66 -9.03 -16.37 13.87
C LYS A 66 -10.34 -15.60 13.99
N ALA A 67 -10.43 -14.66 14.94
CA ALA A 67 -11.59 -13.77 15.05
C ALA A 67 -11.72 -12.89 13.80
N GLY A 68 -10.61 -12.38 13.27
CA GLY A 68 -10.63 -11.62 12.01
C GLY A 68 -11.09 -12.46 10.83
N THR A 69 -10.60 -13.69 10.68
CA THR A 69 -11.06 -14.62 9.64
C THR A 69 -12.53 -14.97 9.79
N LYS A 70 -12.98 -15.28 11.01
CA LYS A 70 -14.39 -15.63 11.31
C LYS A 70 -15.36 -14.51 10.94
N ASN A 71 -14.98 -13.25 11.16
CA ASN A 71 -15.80 -12.08 10.84
C ASN A 71 -15.41 -11.44 9.49
N ASN A 72 -14.77 -12.22 8.61
CA ASN A 72 -14.33 -11.82 7.27
C ASN A 72 -13.69 -10.41 7.21
N VAL A 73 -12.83 -10.12 8.19
CA VAL A 73 -12.22 -8.80 8.30
C VAL A 73 -11.23 -8.61 7.15
N SER A 74 -11.47 -7.58 6.34
CA SER A 74 -10.70 -7.31 5.13
C SER A 74 -10.62 -5.81 4.83
N PHE A 75 -9.62 -5.44 4.05
CA PHE A 75 -9.52 -4.09 3.48
C PHE A 75 -10.49 -3.98 2.29
N ALA A 76 -11.68 -3.44 2.56
CA ALA A 76 -12.83 -3.50 1.65
C ALA A 76 -13.46 -2.12 1.42
N ALA A 77 -12.63 -1.14 1.05
CA ALA A 77 -13.14 0.14 0.55
C ALA A 77 -13.89 -0.06 -0.77
N ILE A 78 -15.08 0.53 -0.88
CA ILE A 78 -15.88 0.57 -2.11
C ILE A 78 -15.09 1.32 -3.18
N LYS A 79 -14.65 2.54 -2.83
CA LYS A 79 -13.78 3.37 -3.65
C LYS A 79 -12.67 3.98 -2.80
N LEU A 80 -11.47 4.02 -3.37
CA LEU A 80 -10.26 4.59 -2.77
C LEU A 80 -9.88 5.85 -3.53
N ASP A 81 -9.50 6.90 -2.80
CA ASP A 81 -8.82 8.03 -3.40
C ASP A 81 -7.37 7.67 -3.80
N ASN A 82 -6.71 8.57 -4.52
CA ASN A 82 -5.36 8.31 -5.01
C ASN A 82 -4.32 8.36 -3.89
N GLU A 83 -4.52 9.20 -2.89
CA GLU A 83 -3.61 9.32 -1.75
C GLU A 83 -3.56 8.02 -0.95
N LEU A 84 -4.71 7.41 -0.68
CA LEU A 84 -4.78 6.14 0.03
C LEU A 84 -4.20 4.98 -0.78
N LYS A 85 -4.41 4.95 -2.10
CA LYS A 85 -3.77 3.95 -2.99
C LYS A 85 -2.24 4.03 -2.90
N LEU A 86 -1.68 5.25 -2.86
CA LEU A 86 -0.24 5.48 -2.80
C LEU A 86 0.39 4.97 -1.50
N GLN A 87 -0.37 4.92 -0.41
CA GLN A 87 0.10 4.42 0.90
C GLN A 87 0.11 2.89 1.01
N LEU A 88 -0.50 2.18 0.07
CA LEU A 88 -0.56 0.72 0.13
C LEU A 88 0.82 0.08 -0.13
N PRO A 89 1.15 -1.03 0.55
CA PRO A 89 2.35 -1.80 0.25
C PRO A 89 2.27 -2.42 -1.14
N ILE A 90 3.33 -2.30 -1.94
CA ILE A 90 3.32 -2.81 -3.32
C ILE A 90 3.58 -4.32 -3.37
N TRP A 91 4.43 -4.82 -2.49
CA TRP A 91 4.80 -6.23 -2.47
C TRP A 91 3.69 -7.07 -1.86
N TYR A 92 3.40 -8.21 -2.48
CA TYR A 92 2.31 -9.09 -2.03
C TYR A 92 0.99 -8.33 -1.92
N HIS A 93 0.73 -7.39 -2.84
CA HIS A 93 -0.44 -6.51 -2.83
C HIS A 93 -1.78 -7.27 -2.63
N LEU A 94 -2.75 -6.63 -1.94
CA LEU A 94 -4.07 -7.18 -1.57
C LEU A 94 -4.81 -7.95 -2.66
N ASN A 95 -4.67 -7.49 -3.90
CA ASN A 95 -5.32 -8.08 -5.07
C ASN A 95 -4.29 -8.50 -6.13
N ALA A 96 -3.14 -9.01 -5.69
CA ALA A 96 -2.10 -9.48 -6.58
C ALA A 96 -2.63 -10.64 -7.45
N THR A 97 -2.86 -10.33 -8.73
CA THR A 97 -3.14 -11.34 -9.76
C THR A 97 -2.00 -12.36 -9.80
N ALA A 98 -2.26 -13.54 -10.37
CA ALA A 98 -1.20 -14.55 -10.53
C ALA A 98 0.06 -13.98 -11.22
N HIS A 99 -0.12 -12.99 -12.11
CA HIS A 99 0.98 -12.30 -12.76
C HIS A 99 1.76 -11.37 -11.82
N LEU A 100 1.09 -10.55 -11.00
CA LEU A 100 1.76 -9.72 -9.99
C LEU A 100 2.56 -10.58 -9.00
N ARG A 101 1.98 -11.70 -8.54
CA ARG A 101 2.66 -12.66 -7.66
C ARG A 101 3.94 -13.27 -8.25
N ARG A 102 4.00 -13.44 -9.59
CA ARG A 102 5.22 -13.88 -10.27
C ARG A 102 6.30 -12.80 -10.25
N LEU A 103 5.91 -11.53 -10.34
CA LEU A 103 6.85 -10.40 -10.32
C LEU A 103 7.48 -10.20 -8.93
N ASP A 104 6.78 -10.57 -7.85
CA ASP A 104 7.28 -10.52 -6.47
C ASP A 104 8.52 -11.38 -6.22
N ASN A 105 8.81 -12.36 -7.10
CA ASN A 105 9.93 -13.30 -6.95
C ASN A 105 11.06 -13.09 -7.98
N THR A 106 11.14 -11.91 -8.59
CA THR A 106 12.18 -11.59 -9.58
C THR A 106 13.43 -10.99 -8.95
N LYS A 107 14.56 -10.97 -9.66
CA LYS A 107 15.76 -10.23 -9.18
C LYS A 107 15.46 -8.74 -8.95
N ALA A 108 14.57 -8.16 -9.76
CA ALA A 108 14.14 -6.79 -9.62
C ALA A 108 13.31 -6.56 -8.35
N SER A 109 12.44 -7.49 -7.96
CA SER A 109 11.65 -7.37 -6.72
C SER A 109 12.48 -7.53 -5.45
N VAL A 110 13.68 -8.10 -5.54
CA VAL A 110 14.65 -8.06 -4.44
C VAL A 110 15.43 -6.75 -4.43
N CYS A 111 15.80 -6.25 -5.61
CA CYS A 111 16.59 -5.02 -5.75
C CYS A 111 15.81 -3.75 -5.39
N LEU A 112 14.55 -3.66 -5.85
CA LEU A 112 13.71 -2.47 -5.69
C LEU A 112 13.49 -2.09 -4.21
N PRO A 113 13.11 -2.99 -3.29
CA PRO A 113 13.07 -2.65 -1.86
C PRO A 113 14.46 -2.31 -1.30
N LYS A 114 15.45 -3.17 -1.58
CA LYS A 114 16.75 -3.14 -0.88
C LYS A 114 17.63 -1.95 -1.26
N HIS A 115 17.64 -1.59 -2.54
CA HIS A 115 18.57 -0.59 -3.08
C HIS A 115 17.87 0.67 -3.58
N HIS A 116 16.60 0.56 -3.97
CA HIS A 116 15.79 1.70 -4.41
C HIS A 116 14.81 2.21 -3.36
N GLY A 117 14.65 1.53 -2.20
CA GLY A 117 13.73 1.95 -1.14
C GLY A 117 12.25 1.88 -1.55
N VAL A 118 11.90 0.92 -2.41
CA VAL A 118 10.52 0.77 -2.89
C VAL A 118 9.75 -0.16 -1.96
N ASP A 119 8.90 0.41 -1.11
CA ASP A 119 8.04 -0.34 -0.18
C ASP A 119 6.54 -0.12 -0.46
N THR A 120 6.18 1.11 -0.86
CA THR A 120 4.79 1.50 -1.14
C THR A 120 4.54 1.71 -2.64
N VAL A 121 3.26 1.79 -3.02
CA VAL A 121 2.86 2.21 -4.38
C VAL A 121 3.41 3.59 -4.71
N ARG A 122 3.51 4.52 -3.72
CA ARG A 122 4.14 5.83 -3.90
C ARG A 122 5.59 5.72 -4.34
N ASP A 123 6.37 4.88 -3.66
CA ASP A 123 7.79 4.70 -3.95
C ASP A 123 7.97 4.05 -5.33
N LEU A 124 7.07 3.15 -5.72
CA LEU A 124 7.06 2.57 -7.06
C LEU A 124 6.82 3.66 -8.13
N VAL A 125 5.84 4.54 -7.93
CA VAL A 125 5.58 5.67 -8.84
C VAL A 125 6.79 6.59 -8.92
N LYS A 126 7.42 6.92 -7.78
CA LYS A 126 8.66 7.71 -7.74
C LYS A 126 9.77 7.03 -8.53
N ALA A 127 10.09 5.78 -8.23
CA ALA A 127 11.16 5.02 -8.91
C ALA A 127 10.99 4.97 -10.43
N VAL A 128 9.74 5.03 -10.90
CA VAL A 128 9.37 4.97 -12.31
C VAL A 128 9.48 6.33 -13.01
N HIS A 129 9.21 7.44 -12.31
CA HIS A 129 9.11 8.79 -12.88
C HIS A 129 10.29 9.72 -12.54
N GLU A 130 10.95 9.52 -11.40
CA GLU A 130 12.05 10.36 -10.90
C GLU A 130 13.26 10.39 -11.83
N GLN A 131 13.46 9.31 -12.60
CA GLN A 131 14.52 9.23 -13.62
C GLN A 131 14.20 10.03 -14.90
N MET A 132 12.99 10.55 -15.08
CA MET A 132 12.60 11.27 -16.31
C MET A 132 12.75 12.79 -16.22
N ASN A 133 12.95 13.36 -15.03
CA ASN A 133 13.01 14.80 -14.82
C ASN A 133 14.44 15.26 -14.49
N PRO A 134 15.17 15.90 -15.41
CA PRO A 134 16.38 16.62 -15.05
C PRO A 134 15.97 17.87 -14.25
N THR A 135 15.94 17.76 -12.92
CA THR A 135 15.46 18.83 -12.03
C THR A 135 16.30 20.11 -12.09
N THR A 136 17.48 20.06 -12.70
CA THR A 136 18.36 21.22 -12.89
C THR A 136 19.10 21.10 -14.22
N GLY A 137 19.26 22.21 -14.95
CA GLY A 137 19.98 22.27 -16.23
C GLY A 137 21.48 21.90 -16.16
N ARG A 138 21.98 21.49 -15.00
CA ARG A 138 23.34 20.97 -14.76
C ARG A 138 23.41 19.45 -14.77
N ASN A 139 22.27 18.75 -14.71
CA ASN A 139 22.23 17.30 -14.63
C ASN A 139 22.16 16.65 -16.01
N LYS A 140 22.99 15.62 -16.22
CA LYS A 140 22.98 14.83 -17.45
C LYS A 140 21.60 14.21 -17.65
N PRO A 141 21.02 14.28 -18.86
CA PRO A 141 19.73 13.66 -19.14
C PRO A 141 19.80 12.15 -18.90
N HIS A 142 18.70 11.58 -18.43
CA HIS A 142 18.59 10.14 -18.29
C HIS A 142 18.67 9.46 -19.65
N SER A 143 19.31 8.30 -19.69
CA SER A 143 19.39 7.47 -20.88
C SER A 143 18.83 6.09 -20.57
N LEU A 144 18.11 5.51 -21.54
CA LEU A 144 17.45 4.21 -21.42
C LEU A 144 18.46 3.04 -21.48
N ASN A 145 19.50 3.10 -20.66
CA ASN A 145 20.50 2.06 -20.52
C ASN A 145 21.00 1.96 -19.08
N ASN A 146 21.53 0.79 -18.72
CA ASN A 146 22.06 0.54 -17.38
C ASN A 146 23.36 1.31 -17.06
N LYS A 147 23.94 2.04 -18.03
CA LYS A 147 25.17 2.83 -17.89
C LYS A 147 24.89 4.34 -17.78
N CYS A 148 23.63 4.75 -17.61
CA CYS A 148 23.24 6.15 -17.49
C CYS A 148 23.99 6.88 -16.36
N LYS A 149 24.58 8.03 -16.66
CA LYS A 149 25.35 8.86 -15.71
C LYS A 149 24.53 10.01 -15.11
N CYS A 150 23.21 9.85 -15.02
CA CYS A 150 22.38 10.80 -14.29
C CYS A 150 22.56 10.60 -12.78
N GLU A 151 22.36 11.66 -12.01
CA GLU A 151 22.53 11.66 -10.55
C GLU A 151 21.73 10.54 -9.88
N VAL A 152 20.48 10.34 -10.29
CA VAL A 152 19.57 9.31 -9.75
C VAL A 152 20.15 7.90 -9.98
N CYS A 153 20.60 7.59 -11.20
CA CYS A 153 21.21 6.29 -11.50
C CYS A 153 22.53 6.08 -10.77
N GLU A 154 23.34 7.13 -10.59
CA GLU A 154 24.61 7.04 -9.86
C GLU A 154 24.38 6.82 -8.36
N THR A 155 23.40 7.49 -7.76
CA THR A 155 23.01 7.27 -6.35
C THR A 155 22.51 5.85 -6.14
N ILE A 156 21.63 5.35 -7.01
CA ILE A 156 21.12 3.97 -6.93
C ILE A 156 22.25 2.94 -7.12
N ARG A 157 23.23 3.19 -8.00
CA ARG A 157 24.41 2.32 -8.13
C ARG A 157 25.29 2.33 -6.89
N ARG A 158 25.49 3.49 -6.26
CA ARG A 158 26.19 3.62 -4.97
C ARG A 158 25.49 2.82 -3.87
N ASN A 159 24.17 2.72 -3.93
CA ASN A 159 23.39 1.87 -3.02
C ASN A 159 23.53 0.36 -3.31
N GLY A 160 24.14 -0.04 -4.42
CA GLY A 160 24.44 -1.44 -4.76
C GLY A 160 23.66 -2.03 -5.95
N CYS A 161 22.80 -1.25 -6.63
CA CYS A 161 22.10 -1.74 -7.82
C CYS A 161 23.02 -1.78 -9.04
N GLN A 162 23.08 -2.92 -9.73
CA GLN A 162 23.91 -3.10 -10.93
C GLN A 162 23.20 -2.63 -12.22
N HIS A 163 21.86 -2.64 -12.24
CA HIS A 163 21.06 -2.41 -13.43
C HIS A 163 19.86 -1.48 -13.16
N PRO A 164 20.10 -0.16 -13.01
CA PRO A 164 19.06 0.80 -12.62
C PRO A 164 17.90 0.86 -13.61
N GLU A 165 18.18 0.88 -14.92
CA GLU A 165 17.15 0.96 -15.96
C GLU A 165 16.31 -0.33 -16.03
N THR A 166 16.94 -1.49 -15.84
CA THR A 166 16.20 -2.76 -15.74
C THR A 166 15.26 -2.79 -14.54
N CYS A 167 15.68 -2.22 -13.39
CA CYS A 167 14.83 -2.08 -12.21
C CYS A 167 13.69 -1.08 -12.45
N ARG A 168 13.96 0.05 -13.12
CA ARG A 168 12.93 1.02 -13.53
C ARG A 168 11.87 0.38 -14.44
N ALA A 169 12.32 -0.35 -15.47
CA ALA A 169 11.43 -1.06 -16.39
C ALA A 169 10.62 -2.16 -15.67
N ALA A 170 11.21 -2.84 -14.68
CA ALA A 170 10.47 -3.77 -13.84
C ALA A 170 9.43 -3.07 -12.97
N ALA A 171 9.77 -1.93 -12.35
CA ALA A 171 8.85 -1.13 -11.56
C ALA A 171 7.66 -0.62 -12.40
N ARG A 172 7.91 -0.16 -13.64
CA ARG A 172 6.85 0.21 -14.60
C ARG A 172 5.95 -0.97 -14.90
N ARG A 173 6.52 -2.15 -15.18
CA ARG A 173 5.73 -3.39 -15.40
C ARG A 173 4.89 -3.78 -14.20
N ILE A 174 5.36 -3.56 -12.97
CA ILE A 174 4.56 -3.83 -11.76
C ILE A 174 3.40 -2.83 -11.70
N LEU A 175 3.68 -1.54 -11.89
CA LEU A 175 2.70 -0.46 -11.85
C LEU A 175 1.58 -0.66 -12.87
N ASP A 176 1.93 -0.98 -14.12
CA ASP A 176 0.97 -1.17 -15.22
C ASP A 176 0.08 -2.42 -15.04
N ARG A 177 0.45 -3.32 -14.12
CA ARG A 177 -0.30 -4.55 -13.83
C ARG A 177 -1.22 -4.42 -12.62
N LEU A 178 -1.21 -3.29 -11.92
CA LEU A 178 -2.22 -2.99 -10.92
C LEU A 178 -3.58 -2.86 -11.62
N SER A 179 -4.63 -3.46 -11.05
CA SER A 179 -5.97 -3.29 -11.62
C SER A 179 -6.44 -1.85 -11.42
N LYS A 180 -7.36 -1.37 -12.26
CA LYS A 180 -7.92 0.01 -12.21
C LYS A 180 -8.28 0.51 -10.81
N LYS A 181 -8.85 -0.35 -9.95
CA LYS A 181 -9.21 -0.02 -8.56
C LYS A 181 -8.02 0.46 -7.71
N TRP A 182 -6.82 -0.07 -7.96
CA TRP A 182 -5.61 0.14 -7.17
C TRP A 182 -4.57 1.00 -7.89
N GLN A 183 -4.82 1.37 -9.14
CA GLN A 183 -3.93 2.23 -9.91
C GLN A 183 -4.07 3.69 -9.43
N PRO A 184 -2.98 4.32 -8.94
CA PRO A 184 -3.04 5.71 -8.46
C PRO A 184 -3.00 6.74 -9.59
N LEU A 185 -2.49 6.36 -10.77
CA LEU A 185 -2.32 7.25 -11.93
C LEU A 185 -3.56 7.36 -12.81
N THR A 186 -4.61 6.58 -12.53
CA THR A 186 -5.88 6.69 -13.24
C THR A 186 -6.76 7.69 -12.50
N GLU A 187 -7.47 8.53 -13.24
CA GLU A 187 -8.47 9.40 -12.65
C GLU A 187 -9.47 8.57 -11.83
N PRO A 188 -9.68 8.90 -10.55
CA PRO A 188 -10.65 8.20 -9.74
C PRO A 188 -12.04 8.48 -10.32
N GLN A 189 -12.72 7.43 -10.77
CA GLN A 189 -14.10 7.52 -11.24
C GLN A 189 -14.93 8.28 -10.20
N GLN A 190 -15.53 9.43 -10.56
CA GLN A 190 -16.35 10.19 -9.63
C GLN A 190 -17.50 9.33 -9.11
N ASP A 191 -17.77 9.40 -7.79
CA ASP A 191 -18.85 8.60 -7.22
C ASP A 191 -20.23 9.20 -7.52
N GLY A 192 -20.30 10.48 -7.91
CA GLY A 192 -21.56 11.20 -8.13
C GLY A 192 -22.38 11.40 -6.85
N LEU A 193 -21.82 11.02 -5.70
CA LEU A 193 -22.47 11.02 -4.39
C LEU A 193 -21.90 12.10 -3.47
N THR A 194 -20.63 12.46 -3.68
CA THR A 194 -19.98 13.53 -2.90
C THR A 194 -20.78 14.83 -2.99
N LEU A 195 -20.96 15.50 -1.86
CA LEU A 195 -21.61 16.81 -1.83
C LEU A 195 -20.90 17.80 -2.76
N THR A 196 -21.70 18.62 -3.45
CA THR A 196 -21.17 19.77 -4.20
C THR A 196 -20.63 20.82 -3.23
N HIS A 197 -19.72 21.67 -3.70
CA HIS A 197 -19.12 22.74 -2.89
C HIS A 197 -20.17 23.56 -2.13
N HIS A 198 -21.19 24.04 -2.84
CA HIS A 198 -22.28 24.81 -2.26
C HIS A 198 -23.08 24.02 -1.19
N ARG A 199 -23.28 22.70 -1.35
CA ARG A 199 -23.94 21.87 -0.33
C ARG A 199 -23.04 21.67 0.89
N ALA A 200 -21.73 21.53 0.69
CA ALA A 200 -20.77 21.43 1.77
C ALA A 200 -20.67 22.75 2.57
N GLU A 201 -20.66 23.90 1.89
CA GLU A 201 -20.67 25.22 2.53
C GLU A 201 -21.94 25.45 3.35
N LYS A 202 -23.13 25.11 2.79
CA LYS A 202 -24.38 25.15 3.54
C LYS A 202 -24.35 24.27 4.78
N ASN A 203 -23.74 23.10 4.70
CA ASN A 203 -23.58 22.24 5.87
C ASN A 203 -22.64 22.84 6.93
N ILE A 204 -21.58 23.54 6.53
CA ILE A 204 -20.68 24.24 7.46
C ILE A 204 -21.46 25.33 8.21
N ALA A 205 -22.18 26.19 7.48
CA ALA A 205 -23.01 27.24 8.08
C ALA A 205 -24.12 26.67 8.98
N ALA A 206 -24.79 25.60 8.56
CA ALA A 206 -25.83 24.95 9.35
C ALA A 206 -25.30 24.35 10.68
N ARG A 207 -24.05 23.87 10.71
CA ARG A 207 -23.39 23.41 11.95
C ARG A 207 -23.14 24.55 12.93
N GLU A 208 -22.76 25.72 12.42
CA GLU A 208 -22.53 26.92 13.24
C GLU A 208 -23.85 27.45 13.83
N ASN A 209 -24.92 27.44 13.02
CA ASN A 209 -26.24 27.95 13.41
C ASN A 209 -27.06 26.98 14.29
N LYS A 210 -26.62 25.72 14.48
CA LYS A 210 -27.17 24.66 15.36
C LYS A 210 -28.67 24.31 15.21
N LYS A 211 -29.41 24.98 14.34
CA LYS A 211 -30.87 24.79 14.13
C LYS A 211 -31.26 24.53 12.68
N GLU A 212 -30.30 24.51 11.76
CA GLU A 212 -30.55 24.27 10.34
C GLU A 212 -30.35 22.79 9.97
N ALA A 213 -31.09 22.34 8.96
CA ALA A 213 -31.02 20.96 8.48
C ALA A 213 -29.69 20.68 7.77
N LEU A 214 -28.99 19.62 8.20
CA LEU A 214 -27.77 19.16 7.56
C LEU A 214 -28.09 18.19 6.43
N THR A 215 -27.51 18.42 5.26
CA THR A 215 -27.54 17.44 4.16
C THR A 215 -26.49 16.37 4.44
N LEU A 216 -26.88 15.11 4.54
CA LEU A 216 -25.90 14.03 4.70
C LEU A 216 -25.04 13.91 3.44
N ASP A 217 -23.73 13.66 3.61
CA ASP A 217 -22.83 13.33 2.51
C ASP A 217 -22.84 11.80 2.29
N PRO A 218 -23.48 11.29 1.22
CA PRO A 218 -23.54 9.86 0.95
C PRO A 218 -22.27 9.35 0.24
N THR A 219 -21.16 10.10 0.24
CA THR A 219 -19.92 9.67 -0.40
C THR A 219 -19.48 8.28 0.08
N VAL A 220 -19.16 7.42 -0.88
CA VAL A 220 -18.60 6.08 -0.65
C VAL A 220 -17.09 6.05 -0.89
N THR A 221 -16.49 7.20 -1.20
CA THR A 221 -15.06 7.35 -1.42
C THR A 221 -14.34 7.45 -0.07
N CYS A 222 -13.50 6.48 0.26
CA CYS A 222 -12.63 6.55 1.43
C CYS A 222 -11.48 7.53 1.15
N ARG A 223 -11.40 8.60 1.93
CA ARG A 223 -10.37 9.67 1.85
C ARG A 223 -9.50 9.79 3.09
N GLY A 224 -9.80 9.05 4.16
CA GLY A 224 -8.97 9.01 5.37
C GLY A 224 -7.85 7.96 5.29
N GLY A 225 -7.26 7.63 6.44
CA GLY A 225 -6.14 6.68 6.51
C GLY A 225 -6.55 5.23 6.23
N ILE A 226 -5.56 4.36 6.01
CA ILE A 226 -5.74 2.90 5.75
C ILE A 226 -6.69 2.24 6.76
N THR A 227 -6.66 2.69 8.02
CA THR A 227 -7.56 2.23 9.09
C THR A 227 -9.04 2.29 8.72
N GLU A 228 -9.46 3.36 8.04
CA GLU A 228 -10.88 3.62 7.74
C GLU A 228 -11.44 2.72 6.65
N ALA A 229 -10.59 1.99 5.92
CA ALA A 229 -10.99 1.12 4.83
C ALA A 229 -11.15 -0.36 5.25
N PHE A 230 -10.86 -0.70 6.51
CA PHE A 230 -11.17 -2.03 7.03
C PHE A 230 -12.67 -2.19 7.30
N ARG A 231 -13.22 -3.35 6.90
CA ARG A 231 -14.60 -3.75 7.17
C ARG A 231 -14.61 -5.15 7.77
N ALA A 232 -15.61 -5.43 8.59
CA ALA A 232 -15.94 -6.76 9.08
C ALA A 232 -17.29 -7.14 8.49
N PHE A 233 -17.41 -8.36 7.97
CA PHE A 233 -18.66 -8.89 7.45
C PHE A 233 -19.02 -10.08 8.33
N VAL A 234 -20.08 -9.90 9.12
CA VAL A 234 -20.60 -10.87 10.10
C VAL A 234 -21.77 -11.62 9.47
#